data_AF-A0A5J4UL16-F1
#
_entry.id   AF-A0A5J4UL16-F1
#
_cell.length_a   1.000
_cell.length_b   1.000
_cell.length_c   1.000
_cell.angle_alpha   90.00
_cell.angle_beta   90.00
_cell.angle_gamma   90.00
#
_symmetry.space_group_name_H-M   'P 1'
#
loop_
_entity.id
_entity.type
_entity.pdbx_description
1 polymer ?
#
loop_
_entity_poly.entity_id
_entity_poly.type
_entity_poly.pdbx_seq_one_letter_code
_entity_poly.pdbx_strand_id
1 'polypeptide(L)'
;MKTTSTKLKFPYEFINYDTYVQKLDKPEPFPTETWDYLRYYNLEDTRLMIEPLDYLIDMFFNYKVDMLQFISISACANAIKYALTYFDFKLDQDYTPKDDYASFVLSQNYWNIEHDSQAKFLQRQIESTTTGAILQITSNRAAQSIQSLCQGIYELKNICNK
;
A
#
# COMPACT_ATOMS: atom_id res chain seq x y z
N MET A 1 -14.97 27.50 -19.77
CA MET A 1 -13.81 27.03 -20.57
C MET A 1 -13.72 25.51 -20.45
N LYS A 2 -13.78 24.77 -21.56
CA LYS A 2 -13.56 23.33 -21.56
C LYS A 2 -12.06 23.08 -21.48
N THR A 3 -11.55 22.61 -20.34
CA THR A 3 -10.17 22.14 -20.21
C THR A 3 -10.14 20.68 -20.65
N THR A 4 -9.75 20.44 -21.90
CA THR A 4 -9.34 19.09 -22.33
C THR A 4 -8.02 18.77 -21.63
N SER A 5 -8.10 18.10 -20.49
CA SER A 5 -6.93 17.54 -19.79
C SER A 5 -6.29 16.47 -20.69
N THR A 6 -5.39 16.88 -21.57
CA THR A 6 -4.39 15.97 -22.13
C THR A 6 -3.52 15.51 -20.98
N LYS A 7 -3.84 14.31 -20.48
CA LYS A 7 -3.09 13.60 -19.44
C LYS A 7 -1.62 13.61 -19.86
N LEU A 8 -0.79 14.42 -19.20
CA LEU A 8 0.65 14.45 -19.41
C LEU A 8 1.16 13.03 -19.14
N LYS A 9 1.58 12.37 -20.21
CA LYS A 9 2.01 10.98 -20.20
C LYS A 9 3.40 10.97 -19.59
N PHE A 10 3.49 10.78 -18.27
CA PHE A 10 4.77 10.45 -17.65
C PHE A 10 5.36 9.28 -18.44
N PRO A 11 6.63 9.36 -18.89
CA PRO A 11 7.26 8.24 -19.58
C PRO A 11 7.34 7.08 -18.60
N TYR A 12 6.37 6.17 -18.70
CA TYR A 12 6.27 4.92 -17.95
C TYR A 12 7.27 3.87 -18.48
N GLU A 13 8.30 4.33 -19.20
CA GLU A 13 9.39 3.47 -19.61
C GLU A 13 10.26 3.25 -18.38
N PHE A 14 10.38 1.99 -17.96
CA PHE A 14 11.32 1.59 -16.93
C PHE A 14 12.70 2.15 -17.29
N ILE A 15 13.21 3.07 -16.47
CA ILE A 15 14.58 3.57 -16.61
C ILE A 15 15.50 2.37 -16.33
N ASN A 16 16.09 1.81 -17.39
CA ASN A 16 17.14 0.80 -17.26
C ASN A 16 18.52 1.49 -17.16
N TYR A 17 19.55 0.73 -16.80
CA TYR A 17 20.90 1.26 -16.61
C TYR A 17 21.46 1.93 -17.88
N ASP A 18 21.29 1.30 -19.03
CA ASP A 18 21.84 1.77 -20.31
C ASP A 18 21.17 3.08 -20.77
N THR A 19 19.86 3.20 -20.55
CA THR A 19 19.06 4.41 -20.84
C THR A 19 19.35 5.52 -19.81
N TYR A 20 19.68 5.17 -18.56
CA TYR A 20 20.03 6.14 -17.52
C TYR A 20 21.36 6.84 -17.82
N VAL A 21 22.40 6.07 -18.18
CA VAL A 21 23.73 6.61 -18.50
C VAL A 21 23.67 7.55 -19.71
N GLN A 22 22.91 7.19 -20.75
CA GLN A 22 22.74 8.04 -21.93
C GLN A 22 22.01 9.36 -21.64
N LYS A 23 21.07 9.38 -20.69
CA LYS A 23 20.36 10.60 -20.26
C LYS A 23 21.23 11.51 -19.39
N LEU A 24 22.18 10.95 -18.63
CA LEU A 24 23.13 11.74 -17.84
C LEU A 24 24.10 12.55 -18.73
N ASP A 25 24.51 11.99 -19.87
CA ASP A 25 25.42 12.66 -20.82
C ASP A 25 24.77 13.85 -21.55
N LYS A 26 23.44 13.98 -21.51
CA LYS A 26 22.68 15.08 -22.14
C LYS A 26 21.54 15.58 -21.24
N PRO A 27 21.87 16.34 -20.18
CA PRO A 27 20.85 16.84 -19.27
C PRO A 27 20.03 17.93 -19.95
N GLU A 28 18.78 17.62 -20.26
CA GLU A 28 17.80 18.64 -20.66
C GLU A 28 17.24 19.32 -19.39
N PRO A 29 17.04 20.66 -19.41
CA PRO A 29 16.41 21.35 -18.31
C PRO A 29 15.01 20.79 -18.08
N PHE A 30 14.69 20.52 -16.81
CA PHE A 30 13.43 19.89 -16.44
C PHE A 30 12.24 20.77 -16.87
N PRO A 31 11.28 20.27 -17.66
CA PRO A 31 10.24 21.12 -18.25
C PRO A 31 9.43 21.86 -17.19
N THR A 32 9.23 23.17 -17.36
CA THR A 32 8.46 24.02 -16.42
C THR A 32 7.05 23.48 -16.17
N GLU A 33 6.40 22.94 -17.20
CA GLU A 33 5.08 22.31 -17.11
C GLU A 33 5.06 21.08 -16.18
N THR A 34 6.18 20.36 -16.07
CA THR A 34 6.31 19.21 -15.14
C THR A 34 6.46 19.70 -13.70
N TRP A 35 7.12 20.85 -13.47
CA TRP A 35 7.16 21.47 -12.15
C TRP A 35 5.79 21.95 -11.70
N ASP A 36 5.03 22.59 -12.58
CA ASP A 36 3.67 23.02 -12.27
C ASP A 36 2.74 21.83 -12.01
N TYR A 37 2.90 20.74 -12.78
CA TYR A 37 2.22 19.47 -12.52
C TYR A 37 2.56 18.92 -11.13
N LEU A 38 3.85 18.76 -10.80
CA LEU A 38 4.27 18.22 -9.50
C LEU A 38 3.80 19.11 -8.34
N ARG A 39 3.88 20.44 -8.51
CA ARG A 39 3.41 21.40 -7.53
C ARG A 39 1.91 21.29 -7.30
N TYR A 40 1.12 21.14 -8.37
CA TYR A 40 -0.32 20.96 -8.30
C TYR A 40 -0.70 19.69 -7.52
N TYR A 41 -0.13 18.53 -7.87
CA TYR A 41 -0.47 17.28 -7.18
C TYR A 41 0.01 17.24 -5.73
N ASN A 42 1.21 17.77 -5.43
CA ASN A 42 1.67 17.86 -4.04
C ASN A 42 0.75 18.75 -3.20
N LEU A 43 0.23 19.85 -3.79
CA LEU A 43 -0.71 20.73 -3.11
C LEU A 43 -2.08 20.05 -2.91
N GLU A 44 -2.60 19.36 -3.94
CA GLU A 44 -3.87 18.64 -3.84
C GLU A 44 -3.80 17.47 -2.86
N ASP A 45 -2.70 16.70 -2.87
CA ASP A 45 -2.48 15.59 -1.92
C ASP A 45 -2.42 16.13 -0.48
N THR A 46 -1.69 17.24 -0.26
CA THR A 46 -1.64 17.90 1.05
C THR A 46 -3.03 18.38 1.46
N ARG A 47 -3.80 18.98 0.54
CA ARG A 47 -5.15 19.46 0.81
C ARG A 47 -6.10 18.32 1.19
N LEU A 48 -6.02 17.19 0.50
CA LEU A 48 -6.83 16.01 0.79
C LEU A 48 -6.49 15.39 2.15
N MET A 49 -5.23 15.49 2.59
CA MET A 49 -4.78 14.98 3.89
C MET A 49 -5.14 15.88 5.07
N ILE A 50 -5.34 17.19 4.87
CA ILE A 50 -5.65 18.13 5.96
C ILE A 50 -7.01 17.84 6.59
N GLU A 51 -8.07 17.70 5.81
CA GLU A 51 -9.44 17.46 6.34
C GLU A 51 -9.55 16.27 7.31
N PRO A 52 -9.05 15.05 6.97
CA PRO A 52 -9.10 13.92 7.90
C PRO A 52 -8.18 14.09 9.11
N LEU A 53 -7.08 14.84 9.00
CA LEU A 53 -6.20 15.13 10.14
C LEU A 53 -6.85 16.09 11.14
N ASP A 54 -7.54 17.13 10.66
CA ASP A 54 -8.29 18.05 11.51
C ASP A 54 -9.39 17.31 12.29
N TYR A 55 -10.13 16.42 11.62
CA TYR A 55 -11.14 15.58 12.28
C TYR A 55 -10.53 14.67 13.36
N LEU A 56 -9.35 14.10 13.12
CA LEU A 56 -8.65 13.27 14.10
C LEU A 56 -8.18 14.09 15.31
N ILE A 57 -7.64 15.28 15.07
CA ILE A 57 -7.25 16.22 16.12
C ILE A 57 -8.44 16.54 17.02
N ASP A 58 -9.59 16.88 16.44
CA ASP A 58 -10.83 17.15 17.19
C ASP A 58 -11.27 15.94 18.02
N MET A 59 -11.18 14.74 17.46
CA MET A 59 -11.51 13.51 18.17
C MET A 59 -10.58 13.30 19.39
N PHE A 60 -9.27 13.49 19.23
CA PHE A 60 -8.33 13.36 20.34
C PHE A 60 -8.57 14.38 21.45
N PHE A 61 -8.89 15.63 21.08
CA PHE A 61 -9.28 16.66 22.04
C PHE A 61 -10.57 16.29 22.80
N ASN A 62 -11.60 15.82 22.09
CA ASN A 62 -12.90 15.48 22.69
C ASN A 62 -12.80 14.31 23.68
N TYR A 63 -12.01 13.29 23.35
CA TYR A 63 -11.79 12.12 24.22
C TYR A 63 -10.65 12.31 25.22
N LYS A 64 -10.04 13.50 25.30
CA LYS A 64 -8.91 13.82 26.19
C LYS A 64 -7.74 12.84 26.06
N VAL A 65 -7.47 12.42 24.83
CA VAL A 65 -6.36 11.52 24.49
C VAL A 65 -5.13 12.37 24.16
N ASP A 66 -4.04 12.18 24.91
CA ASP A 66 -2.79 12.95 24.72
C ASP A 66 -2.10 12.58 23.40
N MET A 67 -2.17 13.45 22.40
CA MET A 67 -1.55 13.25 21.09
C MET A 67 -0.02 13.18 21.12
N LEU A 68 0.66 13.67 22.17
CA LEU A 68 2.12 13.74 22.25
C LEU A 68 2.77 12.48 22.82
N GLN A 69 2.01 11.64 23.53
CA GLN A 69 2.54 10.43 24.19
C GLN A 69 2.43 9.15 23.35
N PHE A 70 1.74 9.15 22.21
CA PHE A 70 1.54 7.93 21.41
C PHE A 70 2.51 7.81 20.23
N ILE A 71 3.18 6.66 20.16
CA ILE A 71 4.22 6.33 19.17
C ILE A 71 3.61 6.06 17.76
N SER A 72 2.30 5.81 17.63
CA SER A 72 1.64 5.56 16.34
C SER A 72 0.14 5.92 16.31
N ILE A 73 -0.36 6.27 15.10
CA ILE A 73 -1.80 6.47 14.81
C ILE A 73 -2.63 5.21 15.14
N SER A 74 -2.05 4.01 15.00
CA SER A 74 -2.73 2.76 15.35
C SER A 74 -2.97 2.59 16.86
N ALA A 75 -2.02 3.04 17.70
CA ALA A 75 -2.19 3.03 19.15
C ALA A 75 -3.32 3.99 19.57
N CYS A 76 -3.33 5.18 18.99
CA CYS A 76 -4.38 6.17 19.15
C CYS A 76 -5.77 5.65 18.73
N ALA A 77 -5.89 5.00 17.57
CA ALA A 77 -7.14 4.41 17.09
C ALA A 77 -7.67 3.30 18.03
N ASN A 78 -6.78 2.49 18.60
CA ASN A 78 -7.16 1.48 19.59
C ASN A 78 -7.65 2.12 20.89
N ALA A 79 -7.01 3.18 21.37
CA ALA A 79 -7.45 3.91 22.57
C ALA A 79 -8.86 4.48 22.40
N ILE A 80 -9.14 5.12 21.25
CA ILE A 80 -10.48 5.62 20.91
C ILE A 80 -11.49 4.47 20.84
N LYS A 81 -11.15 3.36 20.17
CA LYS A 81 -12.03 2.18 20.07
C LYS A 81 -12.46 1.69 21.46
N TYR A 82 -11.50 1.55 22.39
CA TYR A 82 -11.84 1.12 23.75
C TYR A 82 -12.62 2.19 24.51
N ALA A 83 -12.26 3.47 24.41
CA ALA A 83 -13.01 4.56 25.05
C ALA A 83 -14.49 4.58 24.60
N LEU A 84 -14.76 4.36 23.31
CA LEU A 84 -16.10 4.25 22.76
C LEU A 84 -16.84 2.99 23.24
N THR A 85 -16.17 1.83 23.22
CA THR A 85 -16.78 0.54 23.59
C THR A 85 -17.23 0.54 25.05
N TYR A 86 -16.50 1.24 25.91
CA TYR A 86 -16.78 1.34 27.34
C TYR A 86 -17.41 2.68 27.74
N PHE A 87 -17.87 3.49 26.78
CA PHE A 87 -18.41 4.83 27.07
C PHE A 87 -19.66 4.78 27.94
N ASP A 88 -20.55 3.80 27.69
CA ASP A 88 -21.78 3.59 28.46
C ASP A 88 -21.60 2.59 29.63
N PHE A 89 -20.36 2.17 29.91
CA PHE A 89 -20.09 1.21 30.96
C PHE A 89 -20.22 1.85 32.35
N LYS A 90 -21.07 1.27 33.20
CA LYS A 90 -21.38 1.73 34.55
C LYS A 90 -20.83 0.75 35.57
N LEU A 91 -19.87 1.19 36.39
CA LEU A 91 -19.22 0.34 37.40
C LEU A 91 -20.18 -0.18 38.48
N ASP A 92 -21.27 0.53 38.72
CA ASP A 92 -22.28 0.27 39.75
C ASP A 92 -23.52 -0.49 39.22
N GLN A 93 -23.56 -0.78 37.93
CA GLN A 93 -24.66 -1.51 37.33
C GLN A 93 -24.52 -3.02 37.58
N ASP A 94 -25.60 -3.65 38.04
CA ASP A 94 -25.68 -5.10 38.15
C ASP A 94 -25.88 -5.70 36.75
N TYR A 95 -24.78 -6.15 36.15
CA TYR A 95 -24.78 -6.81 34.85
C TYR A 95 -25.12 -8.29 35.03
N THR A 96 -26.41 -8.61 34.99
CA THR A 96 -26.82 -10.01 34.84
C THR A 96 -26.37 -10.54 33.48
N PRO A 97 -25.76 -11.74 33.40
CA PRO A 97 -25.42 -12.36 32.12
C PRO A 97 -26.68 -12.52 31.29
N LYS A 98 -26.80 -11.77 30.18
CA LYS A 98 -27.83 -12.01 29.18
C LYS A 98 -27.41 -13.22 28.37
N ASP A 99 -28.10 -14.34 28.54
CA ASP A 99 -27.87 -15.58 27.78
C ASP A 99 -28.66 -15.59 26.45
N ASP A 100 -28.95 -14.41 25.91
CA ASP A 100 -29.78 -14.23 24.71
C ASP A 100 -28.99 -14.50 23.41
N TYR A 101 -27.72 -14.90 23.55
CA TYR A 101 -26.83 -15.12 22.43
C TYR A 101 -26.94 -16.55 21.92
N ALA A 102 -27.09 -16.72 20.61
CA ALA A 102 -26.94 -18.03 19.99
C ALA A 102 -25.56 -18.60 20.34
N SER A 103 -25.54 -19.80 20.92
CA SER A 103 -24.30 -20.49 21.28
C SER A 103 -23.41 -20.63 20.04
N PHE A 104 -22.23 -20.02 20.10
CA PHE A 104 -21.27 -20.10 19.01
C PHE A 104 -20.63 -21.49 18.99
N VAL A 105 -20.98 -22.29 17.97
CA VAL A 105 -20.35 -23.59 17.75
C VAL A 105 -19.10 -23.40 16.90
N LEU A 106 -17.96 -23.49 17.57
CA LEU A 106 -16.64 -23.36 16.99
C LEU A 106 -16.33 -24.63 16.17
N SER A 107 -16.48 -24.56 14.84
CA SER A 107 -16.29 -25.71 13.93
C SER A 107 -14.90 -25.72 13.30
N GLN A 108 -14.43 -26.89 12.85
CA GLN A 108 -13.16 -27.00 12.11
C GLN A 108 -13.17 -26.17 10.82
N ASN A 109 -14.31 -26.13 10.12
CA ASN A 109 -14.44 -25.34 8.90
C ASN A 109 -14.32 -23.83 9.17
N TYR A 110 -14.82 -23.36 10.31
CA TYR A 110 -14.66 -21.97 10.74
C TYR A 110 -13.17 -21.60 10.91
N TRP A 111 -12.39 -22.44 11.58
CA TRP A 111 -10.95 -22.24 11.72
C TRP A 111 -10.21 -22.20 10.39
N ASN A 112 -10.55 -23.10 9.48
CA ASN A 112 -9.90 -23.16 8.18
C ASN A 112 -10.18 -21.88 7.37
N ILE A 113 -11.41 -21.35 7.43
CA ILE A 113 -11.78 -20.08 6.78
C ILE A 113 -11.02 -18.90 7.39
N GLU A 114 -10.93 -18.84 8.72
CA GLU A 114 -10.21 -17.76 9.43
C GLU A 114 -8.72 -17.80 9.12
N HIS A 115 -8.11 -18.99 9.16
CA HIS A 115 -6.71 -19.21 8.82
C HIS A 115 -6.41 -18.79 7.37
N ASP A 116 -7.26 -19.17 6.42
CA ASP A 116 -7.11 -18.78 5.01
C ASP A 116 -7.29 -17.26 4.81
N SER A 117 -8.20 -16.63 5.55
CA SER A 117 -8.41 -15.18 5.52
C SER A 117 -7.16 -14.43 5.98
N GLN A 118 -6.56 -14.86 7.08
CA GLN A 118 -5.32 -14.28 7.61
C GLN A 118 -4.15 -14.50 6.67
N ALA A 119 -4.00 -15.69 6.10
CA ALA A 119 -2.97 -15.98 5.10
C ALA A 119 -3.09 -15.06 3.87
N LYS A 120 -4.30 -14.85 3.35
CA LYS A 120 -4.56 -13.94 2.22
C LYS A 120 -4.30 -12.47 2.56
N PHE A 121 -4.54 -12.06 3.81
CA PHE A 121 -4.24 -10.70 4.25
C PHE A 121 -2.73 -10.47 4.30
N LEU A 122 -1.98 -11.39 4.91
CA LEU A 122 -0.51 -11.34 4.97
C LEU A 122 0.11 -11.37 3.56
N GLN A 123 -0.41 -12.20 2.66
CA GLN A 123 0.04 -12.24 1.28
C GLN A 123 -0.10 -10.88 0.57
N ARG A 124 -1.25 -10.22 0.74
CA ARG A 124 -1.49 -8.88 0.19
C ARG A 124 -0.57 -7.81 0.79
N GLN A 125 -0.19 -7.94 2.05
CA GLN A 125 0.79 -7.05 2.67
C GLN A 125 2.21 -7.29 2.13
N ILE A 126 2.60 -8.54 1.89
CA ILE A 126 3.91 -8.85 1.32
C ILE A 126 4.02 -8.29 -0.11
N GLU A 127 2.97 -8.44 -0.91
CA GLU A 127 2.90 -7.91 -2.29
C GLU A 127 2.91 -6.38 -2.36
N SER A 128 2.37 -5.69 -1.34
CA SER A 128 2.39 -4.22 -1.26
C SER A 128 3.69 -3.65 -0.68
N THR A 129 4.54 -4.49 -0.09
CA THR A 129 5.81 -4.07 0.52
C THR A 129 6.95 -4.10 -0.52
N THR A 130 7.94 -3.21 -0.36
CA THR A 130 9.10 -3.10 -1.26
C THR A 130 9.84 -4.43 -1.49
N THR A 131 9.82 -5.34 -0.51
CA THR A 131 10.37 -6.70 -0.61
C THR A 131 9.64 -7.57 -1.63
N GLY A 132 8.30 -7.50 -1.71
CA GLY A 132 7.51 -8.25 -2.69
C GLY A 132 7.78 -7.79 -4.12
N ALA A 133 7.89 -6.48 -4.33
CA ALA A 133 8.27 -5.90 -5.62
C ALA A 133 9.67 -6.37 -6.06
N ILE A 134 10.64 -6.42 -5.15
CA ILE A 134 12.02 -6.87 -5.43
C ILE A 134 12.06 -8.36 -5.82
N LEU A 135 11.33 -9.24 -5.13
CA LEU A 135 11.27 -10.67 -5.46
C LEU A 135 10.63 -10.92 -6.82
N GLN A 136 9.56 -10.20 -7.15
CA GLN A 136 8.89 -10.31 -8.45
C GLN A 136 9.81 -9.86 -9.60
N ILE A 137 10.53 -8.76 -9.43
CA ILE A 137 11.52 -8.27 -10.41
C ILE A 137 12.66 -9.28 -10.60
N THR A 138 13.15 -9.87 -9.50
CA THR A 138 14.27 -10.82 -9.54
C THR A 138 13.87 -12.12 -10.24
N SER A 139 12.67 -12.65 -9.96
CA SER A 139 12.11 -13.82 -10.65
C SER A 139 11.91 -13.57 -12.15
N ASN A 140 11.33 -12.41 -12.52
CA ASN A 140 11.15 -12.04 -13.92
C ASN A 140 12.48 -11.89 -14.67
N ARG A 141 13.53 -11.34 -14.04
CA ARG A 141 14.87 -11.27 -14.63
C ARG A 141 15.47 -12.65 -14.85
N ALA A 142 15.33 -13.57 -13.88
CA ALA A 142 15.81 -14.94 -14.03
C ALA A 142 15.11 -15.67 -15.19
N ALA A 143 13.80 -15.51 -15.34
CA ALA A 143 13.03 -16.10 -16.44
C ALA A 143 13.48 -15.58 -17.82
N GLN A 144 13.71 -14.26 -17.94
CA GLN A 144 14.20 -13.65 -19.18
C GLN A 144 15.61 -14.13 -19.55
N SER A 145 16.52 -14.22 -18.59
CA SER A 145 17.88 -14.73 -18.83
C SER A 145 17.89 -16.18 -19.32
N ILE A 146 17.04 -17.05 -18.75
CA ILE A 146 16.89 -18.44 -19.19
C ILE A 146 16.36 -18.49 -20.63
N GLN A 147 15.36 -17.66 -20.95
CA GLN A 147 14.76 -17.62 -22.28
C GLN A 147 15.76 -17.18 -23.36
N SER A 148 16.59 -16.17 -23.07
CA SER A 148 17.67 -15.73 -23.97
C SER A 148 18.73 -16.80 -24.20
N LEU A 149 19.10 -17.57 -23.17
CA LEU A 149 20.02 -18.70 -23.30
C LEU A 149 19.43 -19.82 -24.16
N CYS A 150 18.16 -20.17 -23.96
CA CYS A 150 17.48 -21.17 -24.77
C CYS A 150 17.41 -20.77 -26.25
N GLN A 151 17.12 -19.49 -26.54
CA GLN A 151 17.09 -18.97 -27.90
C GLN A 151 18.47 -19.02 -28.58
N GLY A 152 19.52 -18.61 -27.87
CA GLY A 152 20.90 -18.68 -28.39
C GLY A 152 21.35 -20.12 -28.67
N ILE A 153 20.99 -21.08 -27.81
CA ILE A 153 21.27 -22.51 -28.02
C ILE A 153 20.55 -23.02 -29.28
N TYR A 154 19.31 -22.60 -29.50
CA TYR A 154 18.54 -22.99 -30.68
C TYR A 154 19.15 -22.46 -31.99
N GLU A 155 19.58 -21.20 -31.99
CA GLU A 155 20.23 -20.56 -33.15
C GLU A 155 21.58 -21.23 -33.49
N LEU A 156 22.41 -21.51 -32.49
CA LEU A 156 23.67 -22.23 -32.68
C LEU A 156 23.45 -23.65 -33.23
N LYS A 157 22.42 -24.34 -32.74
CA LYS A 157 22.06 -25.68 -33.24
C LYS A 157 21.60 -25.66 -34.70
N ASN A 158 20.95 -24.59 -35.15
CA ASN A 158 20.55 -24.41 -36.54
C ASN A 158 21.71 -24.00 -37.45
N ILE A 159 22.72 -23.30 -36.92
CA ILE A 159 23.95 -22.97 -37.67
C ILE A 159 24.83 -24.20 -37.86
N CYS A 160 24.99 -25.04 -36.83
CA CYS A 160 25.80 -26.26 -36.91
C CYS A 160 25.18 -27.39 -37.75
N ASN A 161 23.88 -27.32 -38.06
CA ASN A 161 23.18 -28.29 -38.92
C ASN A 161 23.06 -27.86 -40.39
N LYS A 162 23.74 -26.77 -40.79
CA LYS A 162 23.97 -26.39 -42.19
C LYS A 162 25.37 -26.81 -42.62
#